data_AF-A0A497H094-F1
#
_entry.id   AF-A0A497H094-F1
#
_cell.length_a   1.000
_cell.length_b   1.000
_cell.length_c   1.000
_cell.angle_alpha   90.00
_cell.angle_beta   90.00
_cell.angle_gamma   90.00
#
_symmetry.space_group_name_H-M   'P 1'
#
loop_
_entity.id
_entity.type
_entity.pdbx_description
1 polymer ?
#
loop_
_entity_poly.entity_id
_entity_poly.type
_entity_poly.pdbx_seq_one_letter_code
_entity_poly.pdbx_strand_id
1 'polypeptide(L)'
;LGTVNVTLYTGWNTIGWWKMTATTASSLSGNITNCTMLAMYDAASGSYTVFLVGITPPGSPYDFAVTRGMGLFAKVTSGSVWHGEG
;
A
#
# COMPACT_ATOMS: atom_id res chain seq x y z
N LEU A 1 21.28 4.12 -0.52
CA LEU A 1 19.88 3.68 -0.70
C LEU A 1 19.08 4.91 -1.11
N GLY A 2 18.26 4.83 -2.16
CA GLY A 2 17.44 5.97 -2.59
C GLY A 2 16.25 6.15 -1.63
N THR A 3 15.96 7.40 -1.27
CA THR A 3 14.73 7.77 -0.55
C THR A 3 13.74 8.30 -1.57
N VAL A 4 12.47 7.90 -1.47
CA VAL A 4 11.37 8.49 -2.24
C VAL A 4 10.60 9.39 -1.29
N ASN A 5 10.05 10.51 -1.75
CA ASN A 5 9.14 11.34 -0.96
C ASN A 5 7.84 11.49 -1.74
N VAL A 6 6.79 10.78 -1.30
CA VAL A 6 5.45 10.89 -1.91
C VAL A 6 4.55 11.67 -0.96
N THR A 7 4.09 12.85 -1.40
CA THR A 7 3.08 13.61 -0.65
C THR A 7 1.73 12.91 -0.80
N LEU A 8 1.10 12.61 0.34
CA LEU A 8 -0.24 12.01 0.41
C LEU A 8 -1.24 13.05 0.89
N TYR A 9 -2.42 13.04 0.29
CA TYR A 9 -3.56 13.88 0.66
C TYR A 9 -4.64 13.04 1.33
N THR A 10 -5.44 13.64 2.22
CA THR A 10 -6.60 12.95 2.80
C THR A 10 -7.49 12.36 1.71
N GLY A 11 -7.85 11.08 1.83
CA GLY A 11 -8.56 10.33 0.81
C GLY A 11 -7.66 9.31 0.09
N TRP A 12 -7.93 9.07 -1.18
CA TRP A 12 -7.24 8.07 -2.00
C TRP A 12 -6.03 8.66 -2.72
N ASN A 13 -4.90 7.97 -2.66
CA ASN A 13 -3.66 8.33 -3.34
C ASN A 13 -3.11 7.13 -4.11
N THR A 14 -2.35 7.38 -5.17
CA THR A 14 -1.61 6.36 -5.90
C THR A 14 -0.16 6.31 -5.42
N ILE A 15 0.33 5.13 -5.08
CA ILE A 15 1.75 4.89 -4.75
C ILE A 15 2.31 3.75 -5.60
N GLY A 16 3.62 3.74 -5.80
CA GLY A 16 4.32 2.71 -6.55
C GLY A 16 5.43 2.05 -5.72
N TRP A 17 5.51 0.72 -5.80
CA TRP A 17 6.57 -0.02 -5.10
C TRP A 17 7.82 -0.15 -5.97
N TRP A 18 8.93 0.44 -5.52
CA TRP A 18 10.16 0.54 -6.32
C TRP A 18 11.28 -0.40 -5.86
N LYS A 19 11.22 -0.91 -4.63
CA LYS A 19 12.27 -1.75 -4.04
C LYS A 19 12.31 -3.13 -4.71
N MET A 20 13.50 -3.73 -4.77
CA MET A 20 13.70 -5.12 -5.22
C MET A 20 13.09 -6.13 -4.24
N THR A 21 13.15 -5.84 -2.94
CA THR A 21 12.55 -6.68 -1.91
C THR A 21 11.04 -6.49 -1.92
N ALA A 22 10.31 -7.60 -1.97
CA ALA A 22 8.87 -7.60 -1.82
C ALA A 22 8.46 -7.25 -0.38
N THR A 23 7.26 -6.73 -0.24
CA THR A 23 6.60 -6.52 1.05
C THR A 23 5.17 -7.06 1.01
N THR A 24 4.38 -6.83 2.04
CA THR A 24 2.97 -7.18 2.14
C THR A 24 2.10 -5.94 2.30
N ALA A 25 0.80 -6.06 2.03
CA ALA A 25 -0.14 -4.97 2.27
C ALA A 25 -0.16 -4.55 3.75
N SER A 26 -0.06 -5.50 4.68
CA SER A 26 0.01 -5.25 6.12
C SER A 26 1.27 -4.47 6.52
N SER A 27 2.45 -4.86 6.02
CA SER A 27 3.71 -4.15 6.30
C SER A 27 3.71 -2.75 5.70
N LEU A 28 3.30 -2.62 4.44
CA LEU A 28 3.25 -1.32 3.76
C LEU A 28 2.27 -0.35 4.41
N SER A 29 1.03 -0.79 4.67
CA SER A 29 0.02 0.08 5.30
C SER A 29 0.38 0.48 6.72
N GLY A 30 1.06 -0.40 7.48
CA GLY A 30 1.57 -0.08 8.82
C GLY A 30 2.63 1.01 8.83
N ASN A 31 3.24 1.30 7.68
CA ASN A 31 4.26 2.33 7.52
C ASN A 31 3.74 3.60 6.80
N ILE A 32 2.48 3.62 6.36
CA ILE A 32 1.84 4.82 5.82
C ILE A 32 1.02 5.47 6.94
N THR A 33 1.39 6.69 7.33
CA THR A 33 0.70 7.41 8.41
C THR A 33 -0.80 7.51 8.13
N ASN A 34 -1.61 7.08 9.10
CA ASN A 34 -3.07 7.14 9.06
C ASN A 34 -3.71 6.41 7.85
N CYS A 35 -3.04 5.38 7.33
CA CYS A 35 -3.60 4.49 6.32
C CYS A 35 -4.76 3.66 6.87
N THR A 36 -5.84 3.57 6.11
CA THR A 36 -7.04 2.80 6.44
C THR A 36 -7.28 1.65 5.47
N MET A 37 -6.79 1.77 4.23
CA MET A 37 -6.95 0.74 3.21
C MET A 37 -5.79 0.77 2.22
N LEU A 38 -5.39 -0.41 1.76
CA LEU A 38 -4.61 -0.58 0.53
C LEU A 38 -5.43 -1.39 -0.47
N ALA A 39 -5.47 -0.93 -1.71
CA ALA A 39 -6.08 -1.67 -2.81
C ALA A 39 -5.07 -1.89 -3.93
N MET A 40 -5.10 -3.09 -4.48
CA MET A 40 -4.29 -3.53 -5.61
C MET A 40 -5.23 -4.00 -6.72
N TYR A 41 -4.99 -3.53 -7.94
CA TYR A 41 -5.71 -4.03 -9.12
C TYR A 41 -4.99 -5.27 -9.64
N ASP A 42 -5.67 -6.41 -9.59
CA ASP A 42 -5.20 -7.65 -10.19
C ASP A 42 -5.68 -7.72 -11.65
N ALA A 43 -4.75 -7.48 -12.57
CA ALA A 43 -5.03 -7.49 -14.00
C ALA A 43 -5.39 -8.89 -14.54
N ALA A 44 -4.99 -9.98 -13.87
CA ALA A 44 -5.31 -11.33 -14.30
C ALA A 44 -6.78 -11.67 -14.05
N SER A 45 -7.32 -11.27 -12.89
CA SER A 45 -8.73 -11.46 -12.53
C SER A 45 -9.63 -10.28 -12.90
N GLY A 46 -9.05 -9.13 -13.28
CA GLY A 46 -9.78 -7.90 -13.59
C GLY A 46 -10.44 -7.26 -12.37
N SER A 47 -9.99 -7.58 -11.16
CA SER A 47 -10.64 -7.22 -9.89
C SER A 47 -9.68 -6.53 -8.92
N TYR A 48 -10.24 -5.86 -7.91
CA TYR A 48 -9.45 -5.27 -6.83
C TYR A 48 -9.36 -6.20 -5.63
N THR A 49 -8.15 -6.39 -5.12
CA THR A 49 -7.94 -6.94 -3.77
C THR A 49 -7.73 -5.78 -2.81
N VAL A 50 -8.48 -5.78 -1.71
CA VAL A 50 -8.44 -4.70 -0.71
C VAL A 50 -8.02 -5.26 0.65
N PHE A 51 -6.98 -4.68 1.23
CA PHE A 51 -6.57 -4.89 2.60
C PHE A 51 -7.12 -3.75 3.47
N LEU A 52 -7.99 -4.07 4.42
CA LEU A 52 -8.61 -3.10 5.34
C LEU A 52 -7.79 -3.07 6.64
N VAL A 53 -7.14 -1.94 6.92
CA VAL A 53 -6.28 -1.79 8.10
C VAL A 53 -7.12 -1.93 9.37
N GLY A 54 -6.69 -2.81 10.29
CA GLY A 54 -7.38 -3.10 11.54
C GLY A 54 -8.55 -4.09 11.42
N ILE A 55 -8.94 -4.49 10.21
CA ILE A 55 -10.02 -5.47 9.97
C ILE A 55 -9.47 -6.74 9.33
N THR A 56 -8.63 -6.59 8.29
CA THR A 56 -7.96 -7.70 7.60
C THR A 56 -6.71 -8.11 8.40
N PRO A 57 -6.59 -9.37 8.88
CA PRO A 57 -5.41 -9.82 9.59
C PRO A 57 -4.17 -9.91 8.68
N PRO A 58 -2.96 -9.58 9.18
CA PRO A 58 -1.71 -9.91 8.50
C PRO A 58 -1.61 -11.42 8.21
N GLY A 59 -1.09 -11.77 7.04
CA GLY A 59 -1.00 -13.16 6.55
C GLY A 59 -2.33 -13.77 6.07
N SER A 60 -3.43 -13.03 6.10
CA SER A 60 -4.69 -13.47 5.49
C SER A 60 -4.60 -13.49 3.94
N PRO A 61 -5.54 -14.14 3.23
CA PRO A 61 -5.56 -14.13 1.76
C PRO A 61 -5.65 -12.73 1.12
N TYR A 62 -6.08 -11.72 1.88
CA TYR A 62 -6.17 -10.33 1.44
C TYR A 62 -4.92 -9.52 1.78
N ASP A 63 -3.96 -10.09 2.52
CA ASP A 63 -2.63 -9.52 2.76
C ASP A 63 -1.69 -9.84 1.59
N PHE A 64 -2.01 -9.25 0.43
CA PHE A 64 -1.32 -9.53 -0.82
C PHE A 64 0.15 -9.11 -0.79
N ALA A 65 0.97 -9.84 -1.55
CA ALA A 65 2.36 -9.47 -1.78
C ALA A 65 2.43 -8.20 -2.66
N VAL A 66 3.27 -7.26 -2.26
CA VAL A 66 3.62 -6.06 -3.01
C VAL A 66 5.03 -6.25 -3.58
N THR A 67 5.11 -6.32 -4.90
CA THR A 67 6.35 -6.56 -5.63
C THR A 67 6.72 -5.37 -6.51
N ARG A 68 7.98 -5.32 -6.93
CA ARG A 68 8.53 -4.18 -7.67
C ARG A 68 7.72 -3.89 -8.93
N GLY A 69 7.37 -2.63 -9.14
CA GLY A 69 6.62 -2.16 -10.30
C GLY A 69 5.11 -2.13 -10.11
N MET A 70 4.58 -2.64 -9.00
CA MET A 70 3.15 -2.57 -8.70
C MET A 70 2.73 -1.13 -8.34
N GLY A 71 1.60 -0.70 -8.91
CA GLY A 71 0.86 0.49 -8.48
C GLY A 71 -0.24 0.10 -7.48
N LEU A 72 -0.43 0.92 -6.47
CA LEU A 72 -1.37 0.68 -5.36
C LEU A 72 -2.17 1.94 -5.06
N PHE A 73 -3.37 1.74 -4.53
CA PHE A 73 -4.20 2.80 -3.98
C PHE A 73 -4.15 2.77 -2.46
N ALA A 74 -3.70 3.86 -1.85
CA ALA A 74 -3.66 4.02 -0.39
C ALA A 74 -4.71 5.04 0.05
N LYS A 75 -5.59 4.64 0.98
CA LYS A 75 -6.57 5.54 1.60
C LYS A 75 -6.07 6.02 2.94
N VAL A 76 -5.90 7.32 3.11
CA VAL A 76 -5.42 7.93 4.36
C VAL A 76 -6.44 8.91 4.95
N THR A 77 -6.45 9.09 6.27
CA THR A 77 -7.34 10.05 6.95
C THR A 77 -6.69 11.41 7.23
N SER A 78 -5.39 11.56 6.96
CA SER A 78 -4.67 12.83 7.04
C SER A 78 -3.59 12.92 5.95
N GLY A 79 -3.19 14.15 5.60
CA GLY A 79 -2.02 14.36 4.76
C GLY A 79 -0.72 13.99 5.46
N SER A 80 0.25 13.48 4.69
CA SER A 80 1.56 13.04 5.18
C SER A 80 2.56 12.91 4.01
N VAL A 81 3.80 12.52 4.32
CA VAL A 81 4.77 12.07 3.32
C VAL A 81 5.10 10.62 3.60
N TRP A 82 4.97 9.76 2.59
CA TRP A 82 5.48 8.39 2.64
C TRP A 82 6.89 8.35 2.05
N HIS A 83 7.84 7.76 2.78
CA HIS A 83 9.25 7.77 2.39
C HIS A 83 9.74 6.49 1.67
N GLY A 84 8.79 5.62 1.27
CA GLY A 84 9.08 4.36 0.59
C GLY A 84 9.30 3.17 1.54
N GLU A 85 9.08 3.33 2.84
CA GLU A 85 9.07 2.30 3.87
C GLU A 85 7.89 1.33 3.75
N GLY A 86 7.96 0.24 4.51
CA GLY A 86 7.12 -0.94 4.34
C GLY A 86 7.92 -2.14 3.89
#